data_AF-A0A7J2MPV6-F1
#
_entry.id   AF-A0A7J2MPV6-F1
#
_cell.length_a   1.000
_cell.length_b   1.000
_cell.length_c   1.000
_cell.angle_alpha   90.00
_cell.angle_beta   90.00
_cell.angle_gamma   90.00
#
_symmetry.space_group_name_H-M   'P 1'
#
loop_
_entity.id
_entity.type
_entity.pdbx_description
1 polymer ?
#
loop_
_entity_poly.entity_id
_entity_poly.type
_entity_poly.pdbx_seq_one_letter_code
_entity_poly.pdbx_strand_id
1 'polypeptide(L)' 'PRTEKIGNLTMDQVIKIAKMKYDDLLGKDLKRKVKEIVGSCVSIGVTIEGKSPKEVIKEIDEGVYDSKFK' A
#
# COMPACT_ATOMS: atom_id res chain seq x y z
N PRO A 1 -9.13 -19.45 4.65
CA PRO A 1 -8.87 -18.50 3.53
C PRO A 1 -7.47 -17.86 3.65
N ARG A 2 -6.41 -18.56 3.21
CA ARG A 2 -5.02 -18.11 3.40
C ARG A 2 -4.08 -18.38 2.20
N THR A 3 -4.58 -18.77 1.03
CA THR A 3 -3.72 -19.54 0.10
C THR A 3 -3.60 -19.01 -1.32
N GLU A 4 -4.41 -18.06 -1.78
CA GLU A 4 -4.23 -17.52 -3.14
C GLU A 4 -3.78 -16.07 -3.11
N LYS A 5 -2.53 -15.84 -3.55
CA LYS A 5 -2.07 -14.50 -3.89
C LYS A 5 -2.83 -14.06 -5.13
N ILE A 6 -3.88 -13.28 -4.94
CA ILE A 6 -4.84 -12.91 -6.00
C ILE A 6 -4.17 -12.01 -7.05
N GLY A 7 -3.10 -11.29 -6.69
CA GLY A 7 -2.35 -10.48 -7.64
C GLY A 7 -1.16 -9.76 -7.02
N ASN A 8 -0.44 -9.03 -7.88
CA ASN A 8 0.65 -8.15 -7.52
C ASN A 8 0.31 -6.72 -7.97
N LEU A 9 0.50 -5.75 -7.09
CA LEU A 9 0.35 -4.32 -7.39
C LEU A 9 1.71 -3.64 -7.36
N THR A 10 1.92 -2.64 -8.20
CA THR A 10 3.09 -1.78 -8.08
C THR A 10 2.82 -0.66 -7.07
N MET A 11 3.89 -0.13 -6.48
CA MET A 11 3.74 0.96 -5.51
C MET A 11 3.11 2.22 -6.14
N ASP A 12 3.33 2.43 -7.43
CA ASP A 12 2.72 3.52 -8.20
C ASP A 12 1.20 3.36 -8.32
N GLN A 13 0.73 2.14 -8.57
CA GLN A 13 -0.71 1.83 -8.59
C GLN A 13 -1.34 2.07 -7.24
N VAL A 14 -0.67 1.67 -6.15
CA VAL A 14 -1.16 1.90 -4.79
C VAL A 14 -1.27 3.40 -4.50
N ILE A 15 -0.26 4.19 -4.89
CA ILE A 15 -0.29 5.66 -4.76
C ILE A 15 -1.43 6.26 -5.57
N LYS A 16 -1.64 5.80 -6.81
CA LYS A 16 -2.74 6.24 -7.65
C LYS A 16 -4.10 5.92 -7.03
N ILE A 17 -4.27 4.72 -6.46
CA ILE A 17 -5.49 4.33 -5.74
C ILE A 17 -5.70 5.21 -4.50
N ALA A 18 -4.64 5.48 -3.74
CA ALA A 18 -4.70 6.35 -2.57
C ALA A 18 -5.06 7.80 -2.94
N LYS A 19 -4.62 8.29 -4.11
CA LYS A 19 -5.03 9.59 -4.67
C LYS A 19 -6.47 9.59 -5.17
N MET A 20 -6.92 8.51 -5.82
CA MET A 20 -8.30 8.40 -6.31
C MET A 20 -9.31 8.31 -5.17
N LYS A 21 -8.98 7.57 -4.10
CA LYS A 21 -9.79 7.43 -2.89
C LYS A 21 -9.36 8.40 -1.79
N TYR A 22 -8.83 9.57 -2.17
CA TYR A 22 -8.33 10.50 -1.17
C TYR A 22 -9.44 10.92 -0.21
N ASP A 23 -10.64 11.24 -0.69
CA ASP A 23 -11.75 11.66 0.19
C ASP A 23 -12.26 10.54 1.12
N ASP A 24 -12.23 9.29 0.66
CA ASP A 24 -12.70 8.12 1.43
C ASP A 24 -11.73 7.62 2.51
N LEU A 25 -10.47 8.07 2.48
CA LEU A 25 -9.41 7.56 3.37
C LEU A 25 -9.17 8.48 4.57
N LEU A 26 -9.01 7.88 5.75
CA LEU A 26 -8.89 8.57 7.03
C LEU A 26 -7.48 9.12 7.32
N GLY A 27 -6.47 8.68 6.57
CA GLY A 27 -5.11 9.20 6.70
C GLY A 27 -5.03 10.72 6.46
N LYS A 28 -4.30 11.46 7.30
CA LYS A 28 -4.05 12.90 7.05
C LYS A 28 -3.08 13.12 5.88
N ASP A 29 -2.08 12.25 5.77
CA ASP A 29 -1.00 12.34 4.79
C ASP A 29 -1.11 11.23 3.75
N LEU A 30 -0.57 11.47 2.55
CA LEU A 30 -0.51 10.48 1.48
C LEU A 30 0.15 9.16 1.95
N LYS A 31 1.18 9.27 2.80
CA LYS A 31 1.87 8.13 3.43
C LYS A 31 0.94 7.28 4.30
N ARG A 32 0.07 7.92 5.10
CA ARG A 32 -0.90 7.22 5.96
C ARG A 32 -1.98 6.54 5.12
N LYS A 33 -2.49 7.24 4.10
CA LYS A 33 -3.48 6.70 3.16
C LYS A 33 -2.95 5.48 2.41
N VAL A 34 -1.70 5.56 1.95
CA VAL A 34 -1.05 4.43 1.27
C VAL A 34 -0.87 3.25 2.21
N LYS A 35 -0.51 3.47 3.49
CA LYS A 35 -0.47 2.39 4.50
C LYS A 35 -1.84 1.74 4.71
N GLU A 36 -2.95 2.49 4.70
CA GLU A 36 -4.31 1.91 4.80
C GLU A 36 -4.62 0.99 3.60
N ILE A 37 -4.27 1.41 2.38
CA ILE A 37 -4.46 0.60 1.19
C ILE A 37 -3.59 -0.67 1.25
N VAL A 38 -2.31 -0.54 1.61
CA VAL A 38 -1.39 -1.68 1.76
C VAL A 38 -1.85 -2.64 2.88
N GLY A 39 -2.37 -2.10 3.98
CA GLY A 39 -2.95 -2.89 5.07
C GLY A 39 -4.13 -3.72 4.59
N SER A 40 -4.98 -3.15 3.74
CA SER A 40 -6.11 -3.87 3.12
C SER A 40 -5.64 -5.01 2.21
N CYS A 41 -4.52 -4.83 1.50
CA CYS A 41 -3.90 -5.88 0.68
C CYS A 41 -3.48 -7.12 1.49
N VAL A 42 -3.20 -6.98 2.80
CA VAL A 42 -2.89 -8.14 3.68
C VAL A 42 -4.07 -9.10 3.78
N SER A 43 -5.28 -8.56 3.95
CA SER A 43 -6.50 -9.38 4.10
C SER A 43 -7.00 -9.94 2.77
N ILE A 44 -6.76 -9.21 1.67
CA ILE A 44 -7.12 -9.63 0.31
C ILE A 44 -6.10 -10.65 -0.25
N GLY A 45 -4.87 -10.68 0.28
CA GLY A 45 -3.81 -11.57 -0.20
C GLY A 45 -3.08 -11.04 -1.44
N VAL A 46 -2.85 -9.73 -1.53
CA VAL A 46 -2.16 -9.09 -2.66
C VAL A 46 -0.74 -8.70 -2.26
N THR A 47 0.24 -8.98 -3.12
CA THR A 47 1.62 -8.52 -2.92
C THR A 47 1.84 -7.15 -3.55
N ILE A 48 2.84 -6.42 -3.05
CA ILE A 48 3.24 -5.13 -3.64
C ILE A 48 4.70 -5.20 -4.04
N GLU A 49 4.99 -4.94 -5.32
CA GLU A 49 6.32 -5.11 -5.91
C GLU A 49 6.96 -6.49 -5.63
N GLY A 50 6.12 -7.53 -5.58
CA GLY A 50 6.57 -8.89 -5.24
C GLY A 50 6.92 -9.11 -3.76
N LYS A 51 6.84 -8.07 -2.92
CA LYS A 51 7.05 -8.14 -1.48
C LYS A 51 5.75 -8.34 -0.72
N SER A 52 5.87 -8.82 0.51
CA SER A 52 4.73 -8.97 1.40
C SER A 52 4.23 -7.58 1.83
N PRO A 53 2.91 -7.32 1.89
CA PRO A 53 2.39 -6.03 2.33
C PRO A 53 2.89 -5.62 3.74
N LYS A 54 3.19 -6.58 4.62
CA LYS A 54 3.83 -6.33 5.92
C LYS A 54 5.24 -5.73 5.81
N GLU A 55 6.02 -6.17 4.83
CA GLU A 55 7.37 -5.66 4.58
C GLU A 55 7.29 -4.26 3.98
N VAL A 56 6.41 -4.07 3.01
CA VAL A 56 6.18 -2.76 2.39
C VAL A 56 5.73 -1.72 3.42
N ILE A 57 4.90 -2.09 4.41
CA ILE A 57 4.55 -1.18 5.52
C ILE A 57 5.79 -0.73 6.31
N LYS A 58 6.74 -1.63 6.57
CA LYS A 58 8.00 -1.27 7.24
C LYS A 58 8.85 -0.37 6.37
N GLU A 59 9.02 -0.69 5.10
CA GLU A 59 9.80 0.14 4.16
C GLU A 59 9.20 1.54 3.98
N ILE A 60 7.87 1.66 4.00
CA ILE A 60 7.20 2.97 4.04
C ILE A 60 7.54 3.70 5.34
N ASP A 61 7.53 3.01 6.49
CA ASP A 61 7.88 3.61 7.78
C ASP A 61 9.34 4.09 7.81
N GLU A 62 10.26 3.29 7.29
CA GLU A 62 11.68 3.59 7.12
C GLU A 62 11.95 4.69 6.08
N GLY A 63 10.94 5.10 5.31
CA GLY A 63 11.05 6.19 4.34
C GLY A 63 11.68 5.78 3.01
N VAL A 64 11.79 4.49 2.72
CA VAL A 64 12.31 3.97 1.42
C VAL A 64 11.47 4.50 0.25
N TYR A 65 10.16 4.65 0.47
CA TYR A 65 9.20 5.12 -0.53
C TYR A 65 8.85 6.61 -0.42
N ASP A 66 9.51 7.36 0.47
CA ASP A 66 9.22 8.79 0.69
C ASP A 66 9.42 9.62 -0.59
N SER A 67 10.40 9.24 -1.43
CA SER A 67 10.62 9.85 -2.75
C SER A 67 9.45 9.70 -3.72
N LYS A 68 8.57 8.70 -3.54
CA LYS A 68 7.35 8.52 -4.37
C LYS A 68 6.11 9.23 -3.80
N PHE A 69 6.17 9.67 -2.54
CA PHE A 69 5.12 10.47 -1.92
C PHE A 69 5.32 11.98 -2.08
N LYS A 70 6.48 12.39 -2.61
CA LYS A 70 6.86 13.78 -2.88
C LYS A 70 6.25 14.32 -4.16
#